data_AF-A0A239QKF8-F1
#
_entry.id   AF-A0A239QKF8-F1
#
_cell.length_a   1.000
_cell.length_b   1.000
_cell.length_c   1.000
_cell.angle_alpha   90.00
_cell.angle_beta   90.00
_cell.angle_gamma   90.00
#
_symmetry.space_group_name_H-M   'P 1'
#
loop_
_entity.id
_entity.type
_entity.pdbx_description
1 polymer ?
#
loop_
_entity_poly.entity_id
_entity_poly.type
_entity_poly.pdbx_seq_one_letter_code
_entity_poly.pdbx_strand_id
1 'polypeptide(L)'
;MANNVGISLDEAVRVLGVIREQKSTMKGKLSNISSSVSNLKSSWKSDAADNLQGIAANMQDRFNELEKDVDGFATLLEQIIQNWDKTETSTKTVMDKVMNAFK
;
A
#
# COMPACT_ATOMS: atom_id res chain seq x y z
N MET A 1 -25.77 -4.39 -13.99
CA MET A 1 -26.04 -3.43 -12.90
C MET A 1 -24.85 -3.46 -11.95
N ALA A 2 -24.06 -2.38 -11.88
CA ALA A 2 -23.09 -2.17 -10.81
C ALA A 2 -22.56 -0.73 -10.89
N ASN A 3 -23.38 0.23 -10.48
CA ASN A 3 -22.92 1.58 -10.18
C ASN A 3 -23.52 1.94 -8.81
N ASN A 4 -22.87 1.49 -7.73
CA ASN A 4 -23.24 1.93 -6.38
C ASN A 4 -22.07 1.94 -5.38
N VAL A 5 -20.83 1.90 -5.88
CA VAL A 5 -19.64 2.35 -5.16
C VAL A 5 -19.10 3.46 -6.06
N GLY A 6 -19.10 4.71 -5.62
CA GLY A 6 -18.78 5.88 -6.46
C GLY A 6 -17.33 5.98 -6.94
N ILE A 7 -16.63 4.84 -7.07
CA ILE A 7 -15.23 4.71 -7.48
C ILE A 7 -15.21 3.60 -8.55
N SER A 8 -14.66 3.90 -9.73
CA SER A 8 -14.48 2.88 -10.77
C SER A 8 -13.39 1.87 -10.37
N LEU A 9 -13.50 0.63 -10.86
CA LEU A 9 -12.48 -0.40 -10.64
C LEU A 9 -11.09 0.09 -11.06
N ASP A 10 -11.01 0.81 -12.18
CA ASP A 10 -9.77 1.42 -12.68
C ASP A 10 -9.17 2.43 -11.71
N GLU A 11 -10.01 3.21 -11.02
CA GLU A 11 -9.54 4.16 -10.01
C GLU A 11 -9.03 3.44 -8.76
N ALA A 12 -9.67 2.34 -8.34
CA ALA A 12 -9.17 1.52 -7.24
C ALA A 12 -7.79 0.88 -7.56
N VAL A 13 -7.60 0.38 -8.79
CA VAL A 13 -6.31 -0.15 -9.26
C VAL A 13 -5.25 0.95 -9.29
N ARG A 14 -5.59 2.15 -9.79
CA ARG A 14 -4.69 3.30 -9.83
C ARG A 14 -4.26 3.72 -8.43
N VAL A 15 -5.21 3.88 -7.52
CA VAL A 15 -4.95 4.27 -6.12
C VAL A 15 -4.07 3.23 -5.43
N LEU A 16 -4.33 1.92 -5.64
CA LEU A 16 -3.47 0.85 -5.12
C LEU A 16 -2.01 0.98 -5.63
N GLY A 17 -1.82 1.31 -6.91
CA GLY A 17 -0.51 1.56 -7.49
C GLY A 17 0.23 2.72 -6.81
N VAL A 18 -0.47 3.85 -6.62
CA VAL A 18 0.09 5.04 -5.93
C VAL A 18 0.47 4.71 -4.49
N ILE A 19 -0.39 3.98 -3.76
CA ILE A 19 -0.13 3.56 -2.38
C ILE A 19 1.17 2.74 -2.30
N ARG A 20 1.37 1.79 -3.20
CA ARG A 20 2.58 0.95 -3.25
C ARG A 20 3.84 1.75 -3.56
N GLU A 21 3.75 2.68 -4.51
CA GLU A 21 4.88 3.55 -4.88
C GLU A 21 5.29 4.47 -3.73
N GLN A 22 4.32 5.10 -3.07
CA GLN A 22 4.58 5.98 -1.93
C GLN A 22 5.19 5.23 -0.75
N LYS A 23 4.69 4.02 -0.45
CA LYS A 23 5.28 3.12 0.55
C LYS A 23 6.76 2.84 0.25
N SER A 24 7.08 2.46 -0.99
CA SER A 24 8.46 2.20 -1.41
C SER A 24 9.36 3.44 -1.24
N THR A 25 8.87 4.61 -1.67
CA THR A 25 9.58 5.88 -1.56
C THR A 25 9.89 6.26 -0.11
N MET A 26 8.91 6.11 0.79
CA MET A 26 9.10 6.43 2.21
C MET A 26 10.15 5.50 2.85
N LYS A 27 10.12 4.20 2.52
CA LYS A 27 11.10 3.23 3.01
C LYS A 27 12.52 3.60 2.60
N GLY A 28 12.70 4.03 1.34
CA GLY A 28 13.99 4.53 0.86
C GLY A 28 14.49 5.76 1.63
N LYS A 29 13.60 6.74 1.89
CA LYS A 29 13.95 7.95 2.65
C LYS A 29 14.39 7.63 4.08
N LEU A 30 13.73 6.70 4.76
CA LEU A 30 14.08 6.32 6.13
C LEU A 30 15.38 5.53 6.21
N SER A 31 15.63 4.64 5.26
CA SER A 31 16.92 3.96 5.14
C SER A 31 18.07 4.96 4.98
N ASN A 32 17.87 6.01 4.17
CA ASN A 32 18.84 7.09 3.99
C ASN A 32 19.05 7.90 5.28
N ILE A 33 17.99 8.22 6.02
CA ILE A 33 18.08 8.93 7.32
C ILE A 33 18.87 8.08 8.32
N SER A 34 18.52 6.80 8.48
CA SER A 34 19.20 5.89 9.40
C SER A 34 20.70 5.75 9.07
N SER A 35 21.02 5.65 7.78
CA SER A 35 22.41 5.61 7.31
C SER A 35 23.16 6.92 7.62
N SER A 36 22.51 8.06 7.39
CA SER A 36 23.09 9.39 7.67
C SER A 36 23.35 9.60 9.16
N VAL A 37 22.43 9.17 10.02
CA VAL A 37 22.58 9.23 11.48
C VAL A 37 23.69 8.31 11.97
N SER A 38 23.81 7.11 11.40
CA SER A 38 24.90 6.17 11.72
C SER A 38 26.27 6.76 11.36
N ASN A 39 26.38 7.41 10.20
CA ASN A 39 27.59 8.10 9.76
C ASN A 39 27.91 9.32 10.63
N LEU A 40 26.89 10.05 11.08
CA LEU A 40 27.08 11.18 12.00
C LEU A 40 27.65 10.68 13.33
N LYS A 41 27.11 9.59 13.90
CA LYS A 41 27.59 9.02 15.17
C LYS A 41 29.01 8.47 15.09
N SER A 42 29.40 7.88 13.97
CA SER A 42 30.77 7.39 13.79
C SER A 42 31.80 8.53 13.83
N SER A 43 31.38 9.73 13.40
CA SER A 43 32.21 10.93 13.33
C SER A 43 32.09 11.84 14.56
N TRP A 44 30.95 11.79 15.26
CA TRP A 44 30.61 12.65 16.39
C TRP A 44 30.06 11.84 17.56
N LYS A 45 30.95 11.46 18.49
CA LYS A 45 30.55 10.82 19.75
C LYS A 45 30.20 11.89 20.78
N SER A 46 28.91 12.21 20.89
CA SER A 46 28.36 13.08 21.94
C SER A 46 26.95 12.63 22.32
N ASP A 47 26.46 13.08 23.47
CA ASP A 47 25.09 12.83 23.94
C ASP A 47 24.04 13.28 22.91
N ALA A 48 24.34 14.32 22.12
CA ALA A 48 23.47 14.77 21.03
C ALA A 48 23.35 13.72 19.90
N ALA A 49 24.43 13.01 19.60
CA ALA A 49 24.43 11.95 18.59
C ALA A 49 23.66 10.71 19.06
N ASP A 50 23.75 10.37 20.36
CA ASP A 50 22.95 9.28 20.94
C ASP A 50 21.46 9.62 20.96
N ASN A 51 21.11 10.87 21.28
CA ASN A 51 19.72 11.35 21.19
C ASN A 51 19.19 11.31 19.75
N LEU A 52 19.99 11.71 18.76
CA LEU A 52 19.61 11.62 17.34
C LEU A 52 19.38 10.17 16.88
N GLN A 53 20.18 9.22 17.39
CA GLN A 53 19.96 7.80 17.10
C GLN A 53 18.64 7.30 17.71
N GLY A 54 18.32 7.71 18.95
CA GLY A 54 17.03 7.39 19.57
C GLY A 54 15.84 7.93 18.77
N ILE A 55 15.95 9.18 18.28
CA ILE A 55 14.93 9.78 17.40
C ILE A 55 14.80 8.99 16.09
N ALA A 56 15.91 8.62 15.46
CA ALA A 56 15.91 7.85 14.22
C ALA A 56 15.27 6.46 14.39
N ALA A 57 15.55 5.78 15.50
CA ALA A 57 14.92 4.51 15.85
C ALA A 57 13.40 4.66 16.04
N ASN A 58 12.96 5.67 16.79
CA ASN A 58 11.53 5.95 16.96
C ASN A 58 10.82 6.29 15.64
N MET A 59 11.50 6.99 14.72
CA MET A 59 10.95 7.24 13.37
C MET A 59 10.79 5.95 12.58
N GLN A 60 11.73 5.00 12.72
CA GLN A 60 11.65 3.70 12.07
C GLN A 60 10.48 2.87 12.62
N ASP A 61 10.26 2.85 13.93
CA ASP A 61 9.14 2.13 14.53
C ASP A 61 7.78 2.68 14.07
N ARG A 62 7.60 4.00 14.11
CA ARG A 62 6.39 4.67 13.60
C ARG A 62 6.16 4.39 12.12
N PHE A 63 7.23 4.27 11.34
CA PHE A 63 7.10 3.94 9.94
C PHE A 63 6.66 2.49 9.72
N ASN A 64 7.18 1.55 10.51
CA ASN A 64 6.75 0.15 10.45
C ASN A 64 5.25 0.01 10.78
N GLU A 65 4.73 0.82 11.69
CA GLU A 65 3.28 0.91 11.98
C GLU A 65 2.50 1.44 10.76
N LEU A 66 2.92 2.58 10.21
CA LEU A 66 2.35 3.13 8.98
C LEU A 66 2.39 2.15 7.80
N GLU A 67 3.47 1.38 7.67
CA GLU A 67 3.63 0.35 6.64
C GLU A 67 2.56 -0.74 6.76
N LYS A 68 2.25 -1.17 7.99
CA LYS A 68 1.19 -2.16 8.25
C LYS A 68 -0.20 -1.62 7.92
N ASP A 69 -0.48 -0.37 8.30
CA ASP A 69 -1.77 0.26 8.01
C ASP A 69 -1.98 0.39 6.49
N VAL A 70 -0.94 0.85 5.79
CA VAL A 70 -0.93 0.98 4.33
C VAL A 70 -1.11 -0.37 3.64
N ASP A 71 -0.45 -1.43 4.11
CA ASP A 71 -0.66 -2.79 3.59
C ASP A 71 -2.07 -3.31 3.85
N GLY A 72 -2.66 -2.96 4.99
CA GLY A 72 -4.06 -3.27 5.31
C GLY A 72 -5.02 -2.63 4.31
N PHE A 73 -4.85 -1.34 4.02
CA PHE A 73 -5.65 -0.64 3.00
C PHE A 73 -5.43 -1.21 1.60
N ALA A 74 -4.19 -1.50 1.22
CA ALA A 74 -3.86 -2.11 -0.06
C ALA A 74 -4.52 -3.49 -0.22
N THR A 75 -4.46 -4.32 0.82
CA THR A 75 -5.11 -5.65 0.86
C THR A 75 -6.62 -5.54 0.72
N LEU A 76 -7.25 -4.59 1.42
CA LEU A 76 -8.68 -4.33 1.31
C LEU A 76 -9.07 -3.92 -0.12
N LEU A 77 -8.30 -3.02 -0.75
CA LEU A 77 -8.53 -2.62 -2.13
C LEU A 77 -8.37 -3.79 -3.11
N GLU A 78 -7.36 -4.65 -2.92
CA GLU A 78 -7.20 -5.86 -3.72
C GLU A 78 -8.35 -6.85 -3.56
N GLN A 79 -8.85 -7.05 -2.34
CA GLN A 79 -10.02 -7.89 -2.10
C GLN A 79 -11.26 -7.34 -2.79
N ILE A 80 -11.46 -6.02 -2.76
CA ILE A 80 -12.55 -5.36 -3.49
C ILE A 80 -12.38 -5.65 -4.99
N ILE A 81 -11.21 -5.39 -5.57
CA ILE A 81 -10.94 -5.62 -7.00
C ILE A 81 -11.21 -7.08 -7.40
N GLN A 82 -10.69 -8.04 -6.63
CA GLN A 82 -10.88 -9.47 -6.91
C GLN A 82 -12.33 -9.92 -6.80
N ASN A 83 -13.09 -9.37 -5.84
CA ASN A 83 -14.50 -9.69 -5.68
C ASN A 83 -15.32 -9.15 -6.86
N TRP A 84 -15.01 -7.95 -7.33
CA TRP A 84 -15.63 -7.37 -8.53
C TRP A 84 -15.38 -8.22 -9.78
N ASP A 85 -14.14 -8.63 -10.03
CA ASP A 85 -13.78 -9.45 -11.19
C ASP A 85 -14.51 -10.81 -11.18
N LYS A 86 -14.61 -11.45 -10.01
CA LYS A 86 -15.38 -12.69 -9.82
C LYS A 86 -16.89 -12.50 -10.08
N THR A 87 -17.48 -11.40 -9.61
CA THR A 87 -18.90 -11.08 -9.84
C THR A 87 -19.17 -10.82 -11.32
N GLU A 88 -18.29 -10.09 -12.00
CA GLU A 88 -18.42 -9.80 -13.43
C GLU A 88 -18.30 -11.09 -14.26
N THR A 89 -17.28 -11.91 -13.98
CA THR A 89 -17.07 -13.21 -14.65
C THR A 89 -18.25 -14.16 -14.46
N SER A 90 -18.80 -14.22 -13.25
CA SER A 90 -19.99 -15.04 -12.94
C SER A 90 -21.21 -14.56 -13.72
N THR A 91 -21.41 -13.24 -13.80
CA THR A 91 -22.52 -12.63 -14.52
C THR A 91 -22.41 -12.88 -16.03
N LYS A 92 -21.22 -12.73 -16.62
CA LYS A 92 -20.95 -13.06 -18.03
C LYS A 92 -21.25 -14.53 -18.32
N THR A 93 -20.77 -15.45 -17.48
CA THR A 93 -21.01 -16.89 -17.64
C THR A 93 -22.51 -17.23 -17.59
N VAL A 94 -23.27 -16.61 -16.68
CA VAL A 94 -24.73 -16.80 -16.62
C VAL A 94 -25.39 -16.21 -17.86
N MET A 95 -24.99 -15.02 -18.29
CA MET A 95 -25.52 -14.38 -19.49
C MET A 95 -25.25 -15.21 -20.75
N ASP A 96 -24.05 -15.77 -20.90
CA ASP A 96 -23.69 -16.63 -22.03
C ASP A 96 -24.52 -17.93 -22.03
N LYS A 97 -24.74 -18.54 -20.86
CA LYS A 97 -25.63 -19.70 -20.73
C LYS A 97 -27.07 -19.36 -21.11
N VAL A 98 -27.58 -18.22 -20.64
CA VAL A 98 -28.93 -17.74 -20.97
C VAL A 98 -29.04 -17.48 -22.49
N MET A 99 -28.07 -16.78 -23.08
CA MET A 99 -28.04 -16.47 -24.51
C MET A 99 -27.92 -17.72 -25.39
N ASN A 100 -27.20 -18.74 -24.94
CA ASN A 100 -27.12 -20.02 -25.64
C ASN A 100 -28.36 -20.91 -25.46
N ALA A 101 -29.12 -20.73 -24.38
CA ALA A 101 -30.39 -21.44 -24.17
C ALA A 101 -31.56 -20.88 -25.03
N PHE A 102 -31.39 -19.67 -25.58
CA PHE A 102 -32.37 -19.02 -26.46
C PHE A 102 -32.00 -19.08 -27.96
N LYS A 103 -30.94 -19.82 -28.33
CA LYS A 103 -30.57 -20.14 -29.72
C LYS A 103 -30.98 -21.57 -30.05
#